data_AF-A0A7V1I1H0-F1
#
_entry.id   AF-A0A7V1I1H0-F1
#
_cell.length_a   1.000
_cell.length_b   1.000
_cell.length_c   1.000
_cell.angle_alpha   90.00
_cell.angle_beta   90.00
_cell.angle_gamma   90.00
#
_symmetry.space_group_name_H-M   'P 1'
#
loop_
_entity.id
_entity.type
_entity.pdbx_description
1 polymer ?
#
loop_
_entity_poly.entity_id
_entity_poly.type
_entity_poly.pdbx_seq_one_letter_code
_entity_poly.pdbx_strand_id
1 'polypeptide(L)'
;MKIDIIKKTQEQFFISDSDLEIIFTKALAGGEVSSEDEIVEWLTERFIPNIVLISKDEYAHMCVDALKIVSHVAPTDYGSSRQRDMGQLWADMIRGYLGEAAFLQFLKTNWGIDADLGHDKGTLGEYLPMDIHAVTLPGERPRSPRIKISIKATKWNGIWLDIPGDQFNHSDVHVLVKVGVGRDHLFAFFKEISVFKDKVLKIGEEVGSLSKEESEDLFESLPSFQQIPAYICGFALKSNSYENLSYTGKRGRKHYTIKGWNGPICAGDLDKIKSTEGIIGEAKFEGIGAFSHEQGYLFNTGNFLWRKEDWEKIIKNL
;
A
#
# COMPACT_ATOMS: atom_id res chain seq x y z
N MET A 1 25.98 -14.56 7.26
CA MET A 1 25.25 -13.40 7.82
C MET A 1 24.16 -12.89 6.88
N LYS A 2 24.47 -12.39 5.67
CA LYS A 2 23.48 -11.91 4.67
C LYS A 2 22.34 -12.90 4.40
N ILE A 3 22.66 -14.15 4.02
CA ILE A 3 21.66 -15.19 3.74
C ILE A 3 20.79 -15.52 4.97
N ASP A 4 21.38 -15.49 6.16
CA ASP A 4 20.67 -15.83 7.41
C ASP A 4 19.63 -14.76 7.78
N ILE A 5 19.98 -13.47 7.64
CA ILE A 5 19.04 -12.35 7.88
C ILE A 5 17.88 -12.40 6.89
N ILE A 6 18.16 -12.65 5.61
CA ILE A 6 17.13 -12.72 4.57
C ILE A 6 16.15 -13.86 4.86
N LYS A 7 16.65 -15.08 5.13
CA LYS A 7 15.79 -16.23 5.46
C LYS A 7 14.95 -15.99 6.71
N LYS A 8 15.56 -15.46 7.77
CA LYS A 8 14.81 -15.09 9.00
C LYS A 8 13.71 -14.07 8.72
N THR A 9 13.99 -13.08 7.86
CA THR A 9 12.98 -12.09 7.46
C THR A 9 11.82 -12.75 6.72
N GLN A 10 12.11 -13.65 5.78
CA GLN A 10 11.06 -14.38 5.05
C GLN A 10 10.18 -15.21 5.98
N GLU A 11 10.80 -15.98 6.88
CA GLU A 11 10.08 -16.82 7.84
C GLU A 11 9.26 -15.97 8.83
N GLN A 12 9.85 -14.90 9.35
CA GLN A 12 9.20 -14.02 10.32
C GLN A 12 7.98 -13.29 9.72
N PHE A 13 8.06 -12.90 8.45
CA PHE A 13 7.04 -12.07 7.80
C PHE A 13 6.22 -12.80 6.73
N PHE A 14 6.33 -14.13 6.64
CA PHE A 14 5.61 -14.96 5.66
C PHE A 14 5.81 -14.49 4.21
N ILE A 15 7.03 -14.05 3.87
CA ILE A 15 7.35 -13.53 2.53
C ILE A 15 7.83 -14.68 1.64
N SER A 16 7.11 -14.93 0.55
CA SER A 16 7.49 -15.92 -0.46
C SER A 16 8.80 -15.54 -1.18
N ASP A 17 9.49 -16.50 -1.79
CA ASP A 17 10.69 -16.21 -2.59
C ASP A 17 10.40 -15.23 -3.74
N SER A 18 9.22 -15.38 -4.37
CA SER A 18 8.79 -14.47 -5.44
C SER A 18 8.50 -13.06 -4.94
N ASP A 19 7.90 -12.90 -3.76
CA ASP A 19 7.67 -11.58 -3.17
C ASP A 19 8.97 -10.95 -2.72
N LEU A 20 9.91 -11.73 -2.19
CA LEU A 20 11.23 -11.24 -1.80
C LEU A 20 11.98 -10.64 -3.00
N GLU A 21 11.98 -11.34 -4.15
CA GLU A 21 12.59 -10.83 -5.38
C GLU A 21 11.96 -9.50 -5.81
N ILE A 22 10.62 -9.41 -5.76
CA ILE A 22 9.89 -8.17 -6.07
C ILE A 22 10.29 -7.06 -5.07
N ILE A 23 10.29 -7.35 -3.77
CA ILE A 23 10.62 -6.39 -2.72
C ILE A 23 12.01 -5.81 -2.93
N PHE A 24 13.04 -6.64 -3.16
CA PHE A 24 14.41 -6.17 -3.38
C PHE A 24 14.55 -5.37 -4.68
N THR A 25 13.97 -5.89 -5.78
CA THR A 25 13.98 -5.20 -7.06
C THR A 25 13.34 -3.81 -6.95
N LYS A 26 12.29 -3.69 -6.16
CA LYS A 26 11.51 -2.46 -6.02
C LYS A 26 12.05 -1.51 -4.98
N ALA A 27 12.78 -2.01 -3.99
CA ALA A 27 13.60 -1.19 -3.10
C ALA A 27 14.70 -0.48 -3.90
N LEU A 28 15.40 -1.19 -4.81
CA LEU A 28 16.37 -0.59 -5.73
C LEU A 28 15.72 0.38 -6.72
N ALA A 29 14.66 -0.04 -7.42
CA ALA A 29 13.99 0.80 -8.41
C ALA A 29 13.35 2.05 -7.80
N GLY A 30 12.82 1.94 -6.58
CA GLY A 30 12.26 3.06 -5.83
C GLY A 30 13.30 3.94 -5.16
N GLY A 31 14.59 3.59 -5.19
CA GLY A 31 15.67 4.35 -4.56
C GLY A 31 15.72 4.23 -3.03
N GLU A 32 15.12 3.20 -2.46
CA GLU A 32 15.27 2.90 -1.02
C GLU A 32 16.65 2.34 -0.69
N VAL A 33 17.32 1.77 -1.69
CA VAL A 33 18.66 1.18 -1.63
C VAL A 33 19.43 1.62 -2.88
N SER A 34 20.72 1.94 -2.75
CA SER A 34 21.53 2.40 -3.89
C SER A 34 22.17 1.25 -4.66
N SER A 35 22.41 0.12 -4.00
CA SER A 35 23.09 -1.06 -4.56
C SER A 35 22.66 -2.36 -3.87
N GLU A 36 22.87 -3.51 -4.51
CA GLU A 36 22.54 -4.82 -3.91
C GLU A 36 23.34 -5.14 -2.63
N ASP A 37 24.47 -4.47 -2.44
CA ASP A 37 25.34 -4.64 -1.28
C ASP A 37 24.72 -4.02 -0.02
N GLU A 38 23.91 -2.98 -0.17
CA GLU A 38 23.20 -2.27 0.91
C GLU A 38 21.90 -2.96 1.35
N ILE A 39 21.46 -4.03 0.68
CA ILE A 39 20.17 -4.69 0.97
C ILE A 39 20.06 -5.15 2.43
N VAL A 40 21.16 -5.65 3.02
CA VAL A 40 21.14 -6.12 4.41
C VAL A 40 20.93 -4.96 5.37
N GLU A 41 21.64 -3.85 5.15
CA GLU A 41 21.51 -2.64 5.96
C GLU A 41 20.09 -2.07 5.85
N TRP A 42 19.57 -1.93 4.62
CA TRP A 42 18.18 -1.53 4.39
C TRP A 42 17.18 -2.45 5.06
N LEU A 43 17.37 -3.78 4.98
CA LEU A 43 16.50 -4.74 5.64
C LEU A 43 16.49 -4.50 7.16
N THR A 44 17.66 -4.38 7.77
CA THR A 44 17.80 -4.27 9.23
C THR A 44 17.38 -2.92 9.79
N GLU A 45 17.68 -1.83 9.07
CA GLU A 45 17.49 -0.48 9.58
C GLU A 45 16.15 0.14 9.15
N ARG A 46 15.63 -0.26 7.99
CA ARG A 46 14.43 0.33 7.40
C ARG A 46 13.28 -0.66 7.26
N PHE A 47 13.46 -1.80 6.60
CA PHE A 47 12.35 -2.71 6.29
C PHE A 47 11.79 -3.39 7.55
N ILE A 48 12.64 -4.12 8.29
CA ILE A 48 12.25 -4.91 9.47
C ILE A 48 11.61 -4.03 10.57
N PRO A 49 12.14 -2.82 10.90
CA PRO A 49 11.51 -1.98 11.92
C PRO A 49 10.16 -1.38 11.51
N ASN A 50 9.86 -1.32 10.20
CA ASN A 50 8.67 -0.67 9.66
C ASN A 50 7.70 -1.65 8.99
N ILE A 51 7.80 -2.95 9.27
CA ILE A 51 6.85 -3.96 8.80
C ILE A 51 6.00 -4.48 9.95
N VAL A 52 4.71 -4.68 9.68
CA VAL A 52 3.75 -5.28 10.61
C VAL A 52 3.04 -6.47 9.97
N LEU A 53 2.38 -7.27 10.79
CA LEU A 53 1.65 -8.47 10.36
C LEU A 53 0.17 -8.32 10.67
N ILE A 54 -0.64 -8.22 9.62
CA ILE A 54 -2.09 -8.15 9.74
C ILE A 54 -2.62 -9.57 9.96
N SER A 55 -3.37 -9.73 11.05
CA SER A 55 -4.00 -10.98 11.46
C SER A 55 -5.25 -11.30 10.64
N LYS A 56 -5.72 -12.54 10.79
CA LYS A 56 -7.00 -12.99 10.22
C LYS A 56 -8.18 -12.15 10.72
N ASP A 57 -8.19 -11.79 12.00
CA ASP A 57 -9.29 -11.06 12.62
C ASP A 57 -9.33 -9.62 12.09
N GLU A 58 -8.18 -8.94 12.03
CA GLU A 58 -8.05 -7.61 11.40
C GLU A 58 -8.49 -7.66 9.93
N TYR A 59 -8.06 -8.67 9.18
CA TYR A 59 -8.51 -8.84 7.80
C TYR A 59 -10.04 -9.01 7.69
N ALA A 60 -10.64 -9.81 8.59
CA ALA A 60 -12.08 -10.00 8.64
C ALA A 60 -12.83 -8.70 8.95
N HIS A 61 -12.32 -7.87 9.86
CA HIS A 61 -12.85 -6.54 10.13
C HIS A 61 -12.87 -5.69 8.85
N MET A 62 -11.74 -5.60 8.15
CA MET A 62 -11.64 -4.81 6.90
C MET A 62 -12.56 -5.36 5.80
N CYS A 63 -12.76 -6.67 5.71
CA CYS A 63 -13.74 -7.28 4.81
C CYS A 63 -15.16 -6.80 5.09
N VAL A 64 -15.58 -6.81 6.36
CA VAL A 64 -16.92 -6.40 6.79
C VAL A 64 -17.10 -4.90 6.56
N ASP A 65 -16.12 -4.07 6.89
CA ASP A 65 -16.23 -2.62 6.73
C ASP A 65 -16.24 -2.19 5.27
N ALA A 66 -15.43 -2.83 4.43
CA ALA A 66 -15.51 -2.62 2.99
C ALA A 66 -16.89 -3.02 2.43
N LEU A 67 -17.48 -4.11 2.94
CA LEU A 67 -18.78 -4.60 2.46
C LEU A 67 -19.93 -3.65 2.81
N LYS A 68 -19.87 -2.95 3.95
CA LYS A 68 -20.87 -1.95 4.36
C LYS A 68 -20.99 -0.78 3.36
N ILE A 69 -19.97 -0.55 2.53
CA ILE A 69 -19.81 0.68 1.75
C ILE A 69 -19.76 0.42 0.25
N VAL A 70 -19.24 -0.73 -0.17
CA VAL A 70 -18.89 -1.00 -1.57
C VAL A 70 -20.04 -0.75 -2.55
N SER A 71 -21.30 -0.99 -2.15
CA SER A 71 -22.49 -0.72 -2.97
C SER A 71 -22.73 0.76 -3.29
N HIS A 72 -22.07 1.66 -2.57
CA HIS A 72 -22.19 3.12 -2.70
C HIS A 72 -20.96 3.76 -3.37
N VAL A 73 -19.92 2.96 -3.67
CA VAL A 73 -18.72 3.44 -4.35
C VAL A 73 -18.98 3.47 -5.86
N ALA A 74 -18.58 4.56 -6.51
CA ALA A 74 -18.69 4.68 -7.95
C ALA A 74 -17.88 3.56 -8.64
N PRO A 75 -18.46 2.82 -9.59
CA PRO A 75 -17.79 1.68 -10.23
C PRO A 75 -16.72 2.09 -11.24
N THR A 76 -16.63 3.37 -11.59
CA THR A 76 -15.68 3.91 -12.56
C THR A 76 -14.28 4.01 -11.98
N ASP A 77 -13.28 3.58 -12.75
CA ASP A 77 -11.88 3.87 -12.45
C ASP A 77 -11.59 5.37 -12.63
N TYR A 78 -10.81 5.95 -11.73
CA TYR A 78 -10.41 7.35 -11.85
C TYR A 78 -9.59 7.57 -13.13
N GLY A 79 -10.09 8.38 -14.06
CA GLY A 79 -9.45 8.67 -15.35
C GLY A 79 -9.63 7.61 -16.43
N SER A 80 -10.58 6.68 -16.28
CA SER A 80 -10.86 5.63 -17.26
C SER A 80 -12.36 5.40 -17.44
N SER A 81 -12.76 4.93 -18.62
CA SER A 81 -14.14 4.48 -18.90
C SER A 81 -14.42 3.06 -18.41
N ARG A 82 -13.41 2.36 -17.88
CA ARG A 82 -13.56 1.02 -17.31
C ARG A 82 -14.45 1.06 -16.07
N GLN A 83 -15.41 0.14 -16.03
CA GLN A 83 -16.23 -0.13 -14.84
C GLN A 83 -15.72 -1.41 -14.16
N ARG A 84 -15.46 -1.33 -12.86
CA ARG A 84 -15.12 -2.48 -12.01
C ARG A 84 -16.39 -3.18 -11.57
N ASP A 85 -16.36 -4.51 -11.54
CA ASP A 85 -17.41 -5.27 -10.87
C ASP A 85 -17.33 -5.09 -9.34
N MET A 86 -18.43 -5.42 -8.65
CA MET A 86 -18.55 -5.23 -7.20
C MET A 86 -17.51 -6.03 -6.41
N GLY A 87 -17.13 -7.22 -6.89
CA GLY A 87 -16.11 -8.04 -6.23
C GLY A 87 -14.73 -7.39 -6.31
N GLN A 88 -14.39 -6.82 -7.47
CA GLN A 88 -13.15 -6.06 -7.65
C GLN A 88 -13.14 -4.80 -6.79
N LEU A 89 -14.24 -4.04 -6.75
CA LEU A 89 -14.36 -2.85 -5.89
C LEU A 89 -14.14 -3.22 -4.41
N TRP A 90 -14.78 -4.29 -3.96
CA TRP A 90 -14.66 -4.76 -2.58
C TRP A 90 -13.23 -5.18 -2.25
N ALA A 91 -12.58 -5.93 -3.16
CA ALA A 91 -11.18 -6.33 -3.01
C ALA A 91 -10.22 -5.14 -2.93
N ASP A 92 -10.45 -4.11 -3.76
CA ASP A 92 -9.63 -2.89 -3.78
C ASP A 92 -9.83 -2.06 -2.50
N MET A 93 -11.06 -1.98 -1.98
CA MET A 93 -11.36 -1.32 -0.70
C MET A 93 -10.69 -2.03 0.48
N ILE A 94 -10.79 -3.36 0.54
CA ILE A 94 -10.10 -4.16 1.56
C ILE A 94 -8.60 -3.84 1.54
N ARG A 95 -7.96 -3.78 0.37
CA ARG A 95 -6.54 -3.45 0.26
C ARG A 95 -6.21 -2.05 0.81
N GLY A 96 -7.08 -1.06 0.55
CA GLY A 96 -6.95 0.28 1.14
C GLY A 96 -6.98 0.23 2.66
N TYR A 97 -8.03 -0.39 3.22
CA TYR A 97 -8.23 -0.50 4.66
C TYR A 97 -7.15 -1.33 5.37
N LEU A 98 -6.61 -2.35 4.72
CA LEU A 98 -5.44 -3.08 5.24
C LEU A 98 -4.21 -2.16 5.39
N GLY A 99 -4.02 -1.18 4.51
CA GLY A 99 -2.96 -0.19 4.66
C GLY A 99 -3.18 0.73 5.86
N GLU A 100 -4.43 1.15 6.10
CA GLU A 100 -4.82 1.94 7.27
C GLU A 100 -4.62 1.14 8.58
N ALA A 101 -5.13 -0.10 8.64
CA ALA A 101 -4.98 -1.00 9.78
C ALA A 101 -3.49 -1.28 10.10
N ALA A 102 -2.67 -1.51 9.06
CA ALA A 102 -1.23 -1.70 9.23
C ALA A 102 -0.56 -0.49 9.88
N PHE A 103 -0.94 0.73 9.50
CA PHE A 103 -0.38 1.93 10.10
C PHE A 103 -0.79 2.08 11.58
N LEU A 104 -2.03 1.76 11.93
CA LEU A 104 -2.50 1.73 13.32
C LEU A 104 -1.69 0.71 14.15
N GLN A 105 -1.51 -0.50 13.62
CA GLN A 105 -0.71 -1.52 14.28
C GLN A 105 0.75 -1.08 14.44
N PHE A 106 1.30 -0.36 13.46
CA PHE A 106 2.63 0.23 13.53
C PHE A 106 2.75 1.27 14.65
N LEU A 107 1.76 2.18 14.77
CA LEU A 107 1.68 3.15 15.87
C LEU A 107 1.61 2.47 17.24
N LYS A 108 0.76 1.45 17.36
CA LYS A 108 0.56 0.71 18.60
C LYS A 108 1.82 -0.04 19.02
N THR A 109 2.46 -0.73 18.09
CA THR A 109 3.64 -1.57 18.36
C THR A 109 4.86 -0.74 18.74
N ASN A 110 5.07 0.39 18.07
CA ASN A 110 6.29 1.19 18.25
C ASN A 110 6.18 2.29 19.31
N TRP A 111 4.98 2.85 19.53
CA TRP A 111 4.76 3.95 20.48
C TRP A 111 3.61 3.72 21.47
N GLY A 112 2.93 2.57 21.43
CA GLY A 112 1.82 2.28 22.35
C GLY A 112 0.55 3.08 22.07
N ILE A 113 0.46 3.75 20.92
CA ILE A 113 -0.65 4.63 20.55
C ILE A 113 -1.76 3.80 19.91
N ASP A 114 -2.96 3.86 20.48
CA ASP A 114 -4.17 3.35 19.84
C ASP A 114 -4.75 4.44 18.93
N ALA A 115 -5.33 4.05 17.80
CA ALA A 115 -6.06 4.97 16.93
C ALA A 115 -7.32 4.31 16.37
N ASP A 116 -8.34 5.12 16.06
CA ASP A 116 -9.59 4.67 15.46
C ASP A 116 -9.68 5.15 14.00
N LEU A 117 -10.13 4.27 13.10
CA LEU A 117 -10.27 4.58 11.68
C LEU A 117 -11.57 5.32 11.39
N GLY A 118 -11.59 6.06 10.28
CA GLY A 118 -12.79 6.80 9.86
C GLY A 118 -13.96 5.93 9.46
N HIS A 119 -13.71 4.71 9.00
CA HIS A 119 -14.77 3.80 8.57
C HIS A 119 -15.37 2.94 9.69
N ASP A 120 -14.81 3.01 10.91
CA ASP A 120 -15.34 2.30 12.09
C ASP A 120 -16.69 2.88 12.59
N LYS A 121 -17.03 4.10 12.18
CA LYS A 121 -18.19 4.85 12.67
C LYS A 121 -19.30 4.97 11.62
N GLY A 122 -20.24 4.03 11.65
CA GLY A 122 -21.65 4.28 11.30
C GLY A 122 -21.99 4.65 9.85
N THR A 123 -23.26 5.05 9.65
CA THR A 123 -23.97 5.11 8.35
C THR A 123 -23.33 6.03 7.31
N LEU A 124 -23.64 5.84 6.03
CA LEU A 124 -23.03 6.49 4.85
C LEU A 124 -22.71 8.00 4.93
N GLY A 125 -23.44 8.77 5.73
CA GLY A 125 -23.21 10.20 5.96
C GLY A 125 -22.13 10.53 6.99
N GLU A 126 -21.58 9.51 7.66
CA GLU A 126 -20.55 9.58 8.71
C GLU A 126 -19.18 9.08 8.21
N TYR A 127 -19.04 8.77 6.90
CA TYR A 127 -17.72 8.58 6.28
C TYR A 127 -17.01 9.92 6.20
N LEU A 128 -16.11 10.11 7.14
CA LEU A 128 -15.45 11.37 7.40
C LEU A 128 -14.13 11.48 6.62
N PRO A 129 -13.66 12.71 6.34
CA PRO A 129 -12.61 12.98 5.35
C PRO A 129 -11.17 12.62 5.77
N MET A 130 -10.96 12.01 6.94
CA MET A 130 -9.62 11.72 7.49
C MET A 130 -9.47 10.23 7.78
N ASP A 131 -8.29 9.67 7.54
CA ASP A 131 -8.11 8.23 7.75
C ASP A 131 -8.06 7.89 9.25
N ILE A 132 -7.45 8.77 10.08
CA ILE A 132 -7.38 8.64 11.54
C ILE A 132 -8.26 9.68 12.24
N HIS A 133 -9.15 9.21 13.12
CA HIS A 133 -10.17 10.04 13.77
C HIS A 133 -9.91 10.36 15.23
N ALA A 134 -9.43 9.36 15.95
CA ALA A 134 -9.07 9.49 17.34
C ALA A 134 -7.73 8.80 17.55
N VAL A 135 -6.95 9.34 18.47
CA VAL A 135 -5.71 8.76 18.96
C VAL A 135 -5.78 8.72 20.48
N THR A 136 -5.24 7.66 21.07
CA THR A 136 -5.09 7.49 22.50
C THR A 136 -3.61 7.25 22.79
N LEU A 137 -2.96 8.28 23.33
CA LEU A 137 -1.57 8.17 23.78
C LEU A 137 -1.49 7.38 25.11
N PRO A 138 -0.32 6.79 25.42
CA PRO A 138 -0.14 6.04 26.67
C PRO A 138 -0.52 6.85 27.91
N GLY A 139 -1.55 6.38 28.63
CA GLY A 139 -2.05 7.02 29.85
C GLY A 139 -2.98 8.23 29.63
N GLU A 140 -3.32 8.55 28.37
CA GLU A 140 -4.24 9.64 28.02
C GLU A 140 -5.65 9.12 27.66
N ARG A 141 -6.60 10.03 27.53
CA ARG A 141 -7.93 9.73 26.99
C ARG A 141 -7.95 9.88 25.46
N PRO A 142 -8.85 9.19 24.73
CA PRO A 142 -9.00 9.38 23.30
C PRO A 142 -9.28 10.84 22.93
N ARG A 143 -8.61 11.34 21.90
CA ARG A 143 -8.81 12.69 21.35
C ARG A 143 -8.58 12.73 19.84
N SER A 144 -9.06 13.76 19.16
CA SER A 144 -8.73 13.96 17.75
C SER A 144 -7.24 14.26 17.56
N PRO A 145 -6.65 13.82 16.44
CA PRO A 145 -5.27 14.12 16.15
C PRO A 145 -5.10 15.61 15.83
N ARG A 146 -3.96 16.22 16.19
CA ARG A 146 -3.68 17.64 15.89
C ARG A 146 -3.18 17.86 14.47
N ILE A 147 -2.77 16.79 13.80
CA ILE A 147 -2.33 16.74 12.41
C ILE A 147 -3.21 15.78 11.63
N LYS A 148 -3.37 16.06 10.34
CA LYS A 148 -4.10 15.21 9.40
C LYS A 148 -3.14 14.24 8.72
N ILE A 149 -3.45 12.96 8.78
CA ILE A 149 -2.67 11.90 8.14
C ILE A 149 -3.51 11.29 7.03
N SER A 150 -2.93 11.19 5.83
CA SER A 150 -3.45 10.36 4.74
C SER A 150 -2.58 9.11 4.58
N ILE A 151 -3.21 7.96 4.42
CA ILE A 151 -2.56 6.66 4.27
C ILE A 151 -2.94 6.09 2.91
N LYS A 152 -1.95 5.82 2.06
CA LYS A 152 -2.16 5.13 0.78
C LYS A 152 -1.57 3.74 0.81
N ALA A 153 -2.37 2.76 0.42
CA ALA A 153 -1.94 1.38 0.26
C ALA A 153 -1.53 1.09 -1.19
N THR A 154 -0.47 0.32 -1.37
CA THR A 154 -0.05 -0.25 -2.66
C THR A 154 0.47 -1.68 -2.49
N LYS A 155 0.81 -2.36 -3.57
CA LYS A 155 1.39 -3.72 -3.54
C LYS A 155 2.91 -3.65 -3.47
N TRP A 156 3.59 -4.78 -3.28
CA TRP A 156 5.07 -4.86 -3.27
C TRP A 156 5.75 -4.22 -4.49
N ASN A 157 5.08 -4.24 -5.64
CA ASN A 157 5.59 -3.67 -6.88
C ASN A 157 5.47 -2.14 -7.01
N GLY A 158 4.72 -1.49 -6.12
CA GLY A 158 4.55 -0.04 -6.12
C GLY A 158 5.81 0.66 -5.64
N ILE A 159 6.28 1.66 -6.36
CA ILE A 159 7.41 2.52 -5.93
C ILE A 159 7.02 3.99 -5.84
N TRP A 160 5.80 4.33 -6.25
CA TRP A 160 5.32 5.70 -6.35
C TRP A 160 4.16 5.94 -5.39
N LEU A 161 4.20 7.08 -4.70
CA LEU A 161 3.05 7.69 -4.05
C LEU A 161 2.55 8.82 -4.96
N ASP A 162 1.48 8.53 -5.69
CA ASP A 162 0.79 9.48 -6.55
C ASP A 162 -0.36 10.15 -5.78
N ILE A 163 -0.33 11.48 -5.71
CA ILE A 163 -1.28 12.30 -4.98
C ILE A 163 -1.90 13.30 -5.96
N PRO A 164 -3.06 12.96 -6.57
CA PRO A 164 -3.66 13.73 -7.64
C PRO A 164 -4.28 15.04 -7.15
N GLY A 165 -4.18 16.09 -7.97
CA GLY A 165 -4.83 17.37 -7.75
C GLY A 165 -4.38 18.04 -6.45
N ASP A 166 -5.35 18.56 -5.71
CA ASP A 166 -5.11 19.29 -4.46
C ASP A 166 -5.05 18.39 -3.22
N GLN A 167 -5.13 17.06 -3.38
CA GLN A 167 -5.16 16.11 -2.25
C GLN A 167 -3.96 16.26 -1.32
N PHE A 168 -2.80 16.65 -1.86
CA PHE A 168 -1.59 16.88 -1.06
C PHE A 168 -1.79 17.96 0.02
N ASN A 169 -2.64 18.96 -0.26
CA ASN A 169 -2.88 20.07 0.65
C ASN A 169 -3.92 19.76 1.74
N HIS A 170 -4.64 18.64 1.64
CA HIS A 170 -5.67 18.23 2.59
C HIS A 170 -5.15 17.54 3.86
N SER A 171 -3.93 17.00 3.79
CA SER A 171 -3.27 16.32 4.92
C SER A 171 -1.88 16.88 5.16
N ASP A 172 -1.45 16.87 6.42
CA ASP A 172 -0.13 17.34 6.84
C ASP A 172 0.94 16.28 6.57
N VAL A 173 0.56 15.00 6.66
CA VAL A 173 1.41 13.82 6.48
C VAL A 173 0.77 12.86 5.48
N HIS A 174 1.56 12.37 4.54
CA HIS A 174 1.15 11.38 3.54
C HIS A 174 2.00 10.13 3.66
N VAL A 175 1.41 9.05 4.17
CA VAL A 175 2.06 7.77 4.43
C VAL A 175 1.83 6.82 3.26
N LEU A 176 2.87 6.09 2.84
CA LEU A 176 2.73 4.98 1.90
C LEU A 176 2.96 3.64 2.60
N VAL A 177 2.01 2.71 2.43
CA VAL A 177 2.09 1.34 2.93
C VAL A 177 2.07 0.36 1.77
N LYS A 178 3.05 -0.54 1.70
CA LYS A 178 3.05 -1.69 0.79
C LYS A 178 2.45 -2.88 1.51
N VAL A 179 1.31 -3.37 1.03
CA VAL A 179 0.59 -4.51 1.60
C VAL A 179 0.88 -5.76 0.78
N GLY A 180 1.29 -6.84 1.44
CA GLY A 180 1.61 -8.13 0.86
C GLY A 180 0.40 -8.97 0.46
N VAL A 181 -0.63 -8.33 -0.09
CA VAL A 181 -1.77 -9.04 -0.67
C VAL A 181 -1.47 -9.44 -2.12
N GLY A 182 -1.34 -10.76 -2.34
CA GLY A 182 -1.36 -11.35 -3.68
C GLY A 182 -2.71 -11.17 -4.37
N ARG A 183 -2.86 -11.70 -5.60
CA ARG A 183 -4.17 -11.71 -6.29
C ARG A 183 -5.20 -12.58 -5.58
N ASP A 184 -4.74 -13.55 -4.80
CA ASP A 184 -5.58 -14.62 -4.27
C ASP A 184 -5.94 -14.42 -2.79
N HIS A 185 -5.66 -13.24 -2.22
CA HIS A 185 -5.89 -12.95 -0.80
C HIS A 185 -7.34 -13.19 -0.35
N LEU A 186 -8.32 -12.81 -1.19
CA LEU A 186 -9.74 -13.09 -0.93
C LEU A 186 -10.05 -14.60 -0.96
N PHE A 187 -9.48 -15.33 -1.92
CA PHE A 187 -9.69 -16.77 -2.02
C PHE A 187 -9.06 -17.49 -0.82
N ALA A 188 -7.88 -17.05 -0.40
CA ALA A 188 -7.21 -17.58 0.78
C ALA A 188 -8.06 -17.38 2.04
N PHE A 189 -8.60 -16.18 2.23
CA PHE A 189 -9.50 -15.90 3.35
C PHE A 189 -10.81 -16.70 3.25
N PHE A 190 -11.42 -16.80 2.08
CA PHE A 190 -12.64 -17.59 1.86
C PHE A 190 -12.43 -19.10 2.08
N LYS A 191 -11.25 -19.63 1.76
CA LYS A 191 -10.87 -20.99 2.15
C LYS A 191 -10.81 -21.11 3.68
N GLU A 192 -10.13 -20.19 4.33
CA GLU A 192 -9.94 -20.16 5.79
C GLU A 192 -11.27 -20.08 6.57
N ILE A 193 -12.26 -19.33 6.06
CA ILE A 193 -13.61 -19.26 6.65
C ILE A 193 -14.60 -20.26 6.04
N SER A 194 -14.11 -21.27 5.31
CA SER A 194 -14.89 -22.37 4.72
C SER A 194 -16.01 -21.96 3.75
N VAL A 195 -15.95 -20.77 3.15
CA VAL A 195 -16.94 -20.32 2.15
C VAL A 195 -16.98 -21.28 0.96
N PHE A 196 -15.82 -21.68 0.44
CA PHE A 196 -15.78 -22.60 -0.70
C PHE A 196 -16.33 -23.97 -0.34
N LYS A 197 -15.88 -24.55 0.79
CA LYS A 197 -16.32 -25.86 1.26
C LYS A 197 -17.82 -25.91 1.51
N ASP A 198 -18.34 -24.96 2.28
CA ASP A 198 -19.70 -25.06 2.80
C ASP A 198 -20.76 -24.49 1.87
N LYS A 199 -20.38 -23.58 0.96
CA LYS A 199 -21.34 -22.81 0.14
C LYS A 199 -21.19 -23.03 -1.36
N VAL A 200 -19.98 -23.25 -1.87
CA VAL A 200 -19.76 -23.37 -3.32
C VAL A 200 -19.67 -24.84 -3.72
N LEU A 201 -18.73 -25.57 -3.15
CA LEU A 201 -18.43 -26.96 -3.50
C LEU A 201 -19.58 -27.89 -3.10
N LYS A 202 -20.17 -27.68 -1.92
CA LYS A 202 -21.37 -28.41 -1.51
C LYS A 202 -22.53 -28.28 -2.50
N ILE A 203 -22.78 -27.07 -3.04
CA ILE A 203 -23.80 -26.89 -4.09
C ILE A 203 -23.38 -27.63 -5.37
N GLY A 204 -22.10 -27.58 -5.73
CA GLY A 204 -21.54 -28.33 -6.85
C GLY A 204 -21.78 -29.84 -6.76
N GLU A 205 -21.63 -30.42 -5.57
CA GLU A 205 -21.96 -31.82 -5.29
C GLU A 205 -23.47 -32.09 -5.43
N GLU A 206 -24.31 -31.23 -4.85
CA GLU A 206 -25.77 -31.37 -4.88
C GLU A 206 -26.35 -31.30 -6.31
N VAL A 207 -25.78 -30.45 -7.17
CA VAL A 207 -26.19 -30.35 -8.58
C VAL A 207 -25.49 -31.35 -9.50
N GLY A 208 -24.62 -32.22 -8.95
CA GLY A 208 -23.88 -33.23 -9.70
C GLY A 208 -22.80 -32.67 -10.63
N SER A 209 -22.30 -31.45 -10.37
CA SER A 209 -21.23 -30.82 -11.14
C SER A 209 -19.84 -31.36 -10.78
N LEU A 210 -19.70 -31.96 -9.61
CA LEU A 210 -18.45 -32.59 -9.14
C LEU A 210 -18.77 -33.68 -8.10
N SER A 211 -17.91 -34.68 -8.02
CA SER A 211 -17.93 -35.71 -6.98
C SER A 211 -17.36 -35.19 -5.67
N LYS A 212 -17.61 -35.92 -4.57
CA LYS A 212 -17.04 -35.58 -3.26
C LYS A 212 -15.51 -35.60 -3.25
N GLU A 213 -14.89 -36.52 -4.00
CA GLU A 213 -13.43 -36.60 -4.11
C GLU A 213 -12.87 -35.37 -4.84
N GLU A 214 -13.46 -34.99 -5.98
CA GLU A 214 -13.09 -33.77 -6.71
C GLU A 214 -13.29 -32.49 -5.87
N SER A 215 -14.31 -32.46 -5.01
CA SER A 215 -14.58 -31.39 -4.06
C SER A 215 -13.43 -31.19 -3.07
N GLU A 216 -12.97 -32.28 -2.46
CA GLU A 216 -11.88 -32.28 -1.49
C GLU A 216 -10.57 -31.85 -2.15
N ASP A 217 -10.24 -32.42 -3.31
CA ASP A 217 -9.05 -32.05 -4.08
C ASP A 217 -9.05 -30.57 -4.50
N LEU A 218 -10.20 -30.08 -4.98
CA LEU A 218 -10.33 -28.68 -5.38
C LEU A 218 -10.16 -27.74 -4.18
N PHE A 219 -10.76 -28.06 -3.03
CA PHE A 219 -10.60 -27.27 -1.81
C PHE A 219 -9.14 -27.22 -1.33
N GLU A 220 -8.45 -28.35 -1.36
CA GLU A 220 -7.04 -28.41 -0.95
C GLU A 220 -6.12 -27.62 -1.89
N SER A 221 -6.44 -27.57 -3.19
CA SER A 221 -5.69 -26.78 -4.18
C SER A 221 -5.80 -25.26 -3.99
N LEU A 222 -6.82 -24.78 -3.27
CA LEU A 222 -7.01 -23.35 -3.02
C LEU A 222 -5.90 -22.78 -2.12
N PRO A 223 -5.54 -21.50 -2.29
CA PRO A 223 -4.53 -20.85 -1.44
C PRO A 223 -4.95 -20.84 0.02
N SER A 224 -3.98 -20.99 0.93
CA SER A 224 -4.22 -20.90 2.38
C SER A 224 -3.98 -19.49 2.88
N PHE A 225 -4.78 -19.05 3.85
CA PHE A 225 -4.58 -17.75 4.47
C PHE A 225 -3.32 -17.77 5.34
N GLN A 226 -2.54 -16.70 5.26
CA GLN A 226 -1.40 -16.41 6.12
C GLN A 226 -1.54 -14.98 6.64
N GLN A 227 -0.88 -14.67 7.74
CA GLN A 227 -0.78 -13.28 8.18
C GLN A 227 -0.17 -12.44 7.07
N ILE A 228 -0.68 -11.23 6.90
CA ILE A 228 -0.33 -10.40 5.74
C ILE A 228 0.73 -9.39 6.17
N PRO A 229 1.96 -9.49 5.64
CA PRO A 229 2.97 -8.46 5.85
C PRO A 229 2.55 -7.12 5.24
N ALA A 230 2.72 -6.05 5.98
CA ALA A 230 2.51 -4.68 5.51
C ALA A 230 3.68 -3.79 5.93
N TYR A 231 4.37 -3.22 4.95
CA TYR A 231 5.55 -2.38 5.13
C TYR A 231 5.19 -0.90 5.00
N ILE A 232 5.36 -0.16 6.09
CA ILE A 232 5.22 1.28 6.16
C ILE A 232 6.49 1.89 5.55
N CYS A 233 6.43 2.28 4.28
CA CYS A 233 7.60 2.70 3.51
C CYS A 233 8.21 4.02 4.02
N GLY A 234 7.41 4.80 4.73
CA GLY A 234 7.72 6.15 5.15
C GLY A 234 6.61 7.13 4.77
N PHE A 235 6.91 8.41 4.84
CA PHE A 235 5.96 9.48 4.59
C PHE A 235 6.58 10.72 3.92
N ALA A 236 5.73 11.50 3.28
CA ALA A 236 6.00 12.86 2.80
C ALA A 236 5.25 13.89 3.68
N LEU A 237 5.84 15.08 3.84
CA LEU A 237 5.28 16.16 4.66
C LEU A 237 4.86 17.33 3.81
N LYS A 238 3.63 17.81 4.00
CA LYS A 238 3.15 19.03 3.36
C LYS A 238 4.01 20.26 3.70
N SER A 239 4.55 20.31 4.91
CA SER A 239 5.39 21.44 5.37
C SER A 239 6.76 21.52 4.72
N ASN A 240 7.21 20.46 4.03
CA ASN A 240 8.51 20.48 3.37
C ASN A 240 8.45 21.36 2.11
N SER A 241 9.56 22.05 1.84
CA SER A 241 9.74 22.73 0.56
C SER A 241 10.17 21.71 -0.49
N TYR A 242 9.37 21.58 -1.55
CA TYR A 242 9.66 20.71 -2.68
C TYR A 242 9.98 21.53 -3.92
N GLU A 243 11.06 21.17 -4.60
CA GLU A 243 11.45 21.82 -5.85
C GLU A 243 10.58 21.34 -7.00
N ASN A 244 10.22 22.26 -7.90
CA ASN A 244 9.56 21.92 -9.15
C ASN A 244 10.52 21.12 -10.03
N LEU A 245 10.01 20.11 -10.75
CA LEU A 245 10.80 19.29 -11.66
C LEU A 245 12.02 18.63 -10.96
N SER A 246 11.83 18.17 -9.72
CA SER A 246 12.85 17.40 -8.99
C SER A 246 12.81 15.94 -9.44
N TYR A 247 13.60 15.59 -10.44
CA TYR A 247 13.67 14.23 -11.00
C TYR A 247 15.08 13.67 -11.04
N THR A 248 15.16 12.34 -11.01
CA THR A 248 16.35 11.58 -11.38
C THR A 248 15.97 10.50 -12.38
N GLY A 249 16.91 10.03 -13.16
CA GLY A 249 16.61 9.00 -14.14
C GLY A 249 17.82 8.50 -14.90
N LYS A 250 17.51 7.69 -15.92
CA LYS A 250 18.51 7.08 -16.79
C LYS A 250 18.21 7.41 -18.23
N ARG A 251 19.15 8.10 -18.87
CA ARG A 251 19.13 8.33 -20.31
C ARG A 251 19.50 7.04 -21.05
N GLY A 252 18.63 6.61 -21.95
CA GLY A 252 18.92 5.59 -22.97
C GLY A 252 19.36 6.22 -24.29
N ARG A 253 19.43 5.41 -25.36
CA ARG A 253 19.84 5.90 -26.69
C ARG A 253 18.90 6.97 -27.27
N LYS A 254 17.59 6.81 -27.07
CA LYS A 254 16.54 7.71 -27.59
C LYS A 254 15.55 8.19 -26.52
N HIS A 255 15.42 7.44 -25.43
CA HIS A 255 14.40 7.64 -24.40
C HIS A 255 15.04 8.00 -23.07
N TYR A 256 14.25 8.58 -22.16
CA TYR A 256 14.64 8.82 -20.78
C TYR A 256 13.68 8.10 -19.85
N THR A 257 14.22 7.33 -18.90
CA THR A 257 13.41 6.67 -17.86
C THR A 257 13.60 7.42 -16.55
N ILE A 258 12.52 8.02 -16.05
CA ILE A 258 12.47 8.72 -14.77
C ILE A 258 12.38 7.65 -13.68
N LYS A 259 13.37 7.67 -12.78
CA LYS A 259 13.54 6.70 -11.69
C LYS A 259 13.25 7.31 -10.33
N GLY A 260 13.30 8.64 -10.21
CA GLY A 260 12.95 9.35 -8.98
C GLY A 260 12.19 10.64 -9.28
N TRP A 261 11.32 11.00 -8.34
CA TRP A 261 10.57 12.24 -8.30
C TRP A 261 10.34 12.65 -6.83
N ASN A 262 10.46 13.94 -6.51
CA ASN A 262 10.26 14.44 -5.15
C ASN A 262 9.48 15.77 -5.12
N GLY A 263 8.16 15.73 -5.27
CA GLY A 263 7.34 16.93 -5.15
C GLY A 263 6.29 17.11 -6.24
N PRO A 264 5.98 18.37 -6.60
CA PRO A 264 4.95 18.69 -7.57
C PRO A 264 5.21 18.03 -8.93
N ILE A 265 4.15 17.53 -9.56
CA ILE A 265 4.15 17.05 -10.94
C ILE A 265 3.03 17.76 -11.69
N CYS A 266 3.32 18.22 -12.92
CA CYS A 266 2.36 18.96 -13.73
C CYS A 266 2.40 18.51 -15.20
N ALA A 267 1.33 18.83 -15.93
CA ALA A 267 1.26 18.68 -17.36
C ALA A 267 2.41 19.44 -18.05
N GLY A 268 3.04 18.81 -19.04
CA GLY A 268 4.19 19.35 -19.76
C GLY A 268 5.56 19.10 -19.12
N ASP A 269 5.63 18.57 -17.89
CA ASP A 269 6.92 18.27 -17.27
C ASP A 269 7.74 17.22 -18.03
N LEU A 270 7.08 16.20 -18.60
CA LEU A 270 7.75 15.22 -19.47
C LEU A 270 8.39 15.88 -20.71
N ASP A 271 7.77 16.92 -21.27
CA ASP A 271 8.32 17.63 -22.43
C ASP A 271 9.47 18.57 -22.02
N LYS A 272 9.39 19.19 -20.83
CA LYS A 272 10.53 19.91 -20.25
C LYS A 272 11.72 18.99 -20.03
N ILE A 273 11.49 17.77 -19.54
CA ILE A 273 12.56 16.76 -19.37
C ILE A 273 13.14 16.36 -20.72
N LYS A 274 12.30 16.12 -21.74
CA LYS A 274 12.81 15.84 -23.10
C LYS A 274 13.73 16.94 -23.61
N SER A 275 13.33 18.21 -23.44
CA SER A 275 14.12 19.36 -23.84
C SER A 275 15.42 19.48 -23.03
N THR A 276 15.35 19.26 -21.71
CA THR A 276 16.50 19.37 -20.80
C THR A 276 17.54 18.29 -21.08
N GLU A 277 17.09 17.05 -21.29
CA GLU A 277 17.95 15.89 -21.53
C GLU A 277 18.34 15.72 -22.99
N GLY A 278 17.79 16.55 -23.90
CA GLY A 278 18.07 16.51 -25.33
C GLY A 278 17.75 15.15 -25.96
N ILE A 279 16.60 14.56 -25.61
CA ILE A 279 16.15 13.28 -26.15
C ILE A 279 15.12 13.45 -27.28
N ILE A 280 15.17 12.57 -28.27
CA ILE A 280 14.27 12.59 -29.44
C ILE A 280 13.03 11.71 -29.21
N GLY A 281 13.16 10.69 -28.36
CA GLY A 281 12.07 9.80 -28.00
C GLY A 281 11.30 10.28 -26.78
N GLU A 282 10.71 9.31 -26.07
CA GLU A 282 9.85 9.56 -24.91
C GLU A 282 10.62 9.67 -23.59
N ALA A 283 10.17 10.57 -22.73
CA ALA A 283 10.42 10.53 -21.29
C ALA A 283 9.26 9.78 -20.63
N LYS A 284 9.55 8.78 -19.80
CA LYS A 284 8.54 7.97 -19.11
C LYS A 284 8.97 7.61 -17.70
N PHE A 285 8.01 7.42 -16.82
CA PHE A 285 8.27 6.96 -15.46
C PHE A 285 8.52 5.45 -15.41
N GLU A 286 9.35 5.03 -14.46
CA GLU A 286 9.61 3.61 -14.22
C GLU A 286 8.39 2.94 -13.60
N GLY A 287 7.82 1.95 -14.29
CA GLY A 287 6.79 1.08 -13.72
C GLY A 287 5.41 1.70 -13.50
N ILE A 288 5.21 2.97 -13.87
CA ILE A 288 3.90 3.63 -13.88
C ILE A 288 3.62 4.19 -15.29
N GLY A 289 2.36 4.13 -15.69
CA GLY A 289 1.89 4.60 -16.98
C GLY A 289 1.64 6.11 -17.00
N ALA A 290 0.65 6.53 -17.78
CA ALA A 290 0.18 7.91 -17.78
C ALA A 290 -0.56 8.24 -16.48
N PHE A 291 -0.42 9.47 -15.99
CA PHE A 291 -1.24 9.99 -14.91
C PHE A 291 -2.61 10.41 -15.46
N SER A 292 -3.65 10.21 -14.65
CA SER A 292 -5.02 10.61 -14.94
C SER A 292 -5.34 12.06 -14.55
N HIS A 293 -4.33 12.79 -14.07
CA HIS A 293 -4.45 14.17 -13.59
C HIS A 293 -3.40 15.05 -14.26
N GLU A 294 -3.73 16.34 -14.37
CA GLU A 294 -2.85 17.35 -14.99
C GLU A 294 -1.89 17.99 -13.98
N GLN A 295 -2.15 17.82 -12.68
CA GLN A 295 -1.33 18.35 -11.59
C GLN A 295 -1.51 17.52 -10.32
N GLY A 296 -0.46 17.45 -9.52
CA GLY A 296 -0.48 16.79 -8.22
C GLY A 296 0.91 16.75 -7.59
N TYR A 297 1.13 15.77 -6.72
CA TYR A 297 2.43 15.47 -6.14
C TYR A 297 2.78 14.01 -6.38
N LEU A 298 4.06 13.76 -6.64
CA LEU A 298 4.60 12.42 -6.85
C LEU A 298 5.84 12.24 -5.99
N PHE A 299 5.98 11.05 -5.40
CA PHE A 299 7.16 10.70 -4.62
C PHE A 299 7.54 9.25 -4.92
N ASN A 300 8.82 8.97 -5.16
CA ASN A 300 9.32 7.60 -5.07
C ASN A 300 9.68 7.24 -3.62
N THR A 301 9.64 5.94 -3.31
CA THR A 301 9.85 5.44 -1.94
C THR A 301 11.20 5.82 -1.32
N GLY A 302 12.23 6.01 -2.13
CA GLY A 302 13.55 6.48 -1.70
C GLY A 302 13.55 7.88 -1.08
N ASN A 303 12.59 8.74 -1.43
CA ASN A 303 12.52 10.13 -0.96
C ASN A 303 11.71 10.32 0.33
N PHE A 304 11.15 9.24 0.89
CA PHE A 304 10.38 9.36 2.13
C PHE A 304 11.24 9.56 3.36
N LEU A 305 10.66 10.23 4.34
CA LEU A 305 11.09 10.15 5.73
C LEU A 305 10.61 8.82 6.31
N TRP A 306 11.48 8.10 7.02
CA TRP A 306 11.17 6.75 7.51
C TRP A 306 11.90 6.39 8.80
N ARG A 307 12.88 7.19 9.23
CA ARG A 307 13.66 6.89 10.43
C ARG A 307 12.80 7.08 11.66
N LYS A 308 13.18 6.40 12.75
CA LYS A 308 12.48 6.52 14.03
C LYS A 308 12.39 7.98 14.49
N GLU A 309 13.45 8.76 14.33
CA GLU A 309 13.48 10.17 14.72
C GLU A 309 12.54 11.03 13.87
N ASP A 310 12.30 10.64 12.62
CA ASP A 310 11.34 11.32 11.75
C ASP A 310 9.91 11.02 12.19
N TRP A 311 9.62 9.75 12.48
CA TRP A 311 8.34 9.36 13.06
C TRP A 311 8.07 10.06 14.38
N GLU A 312 9.05 10.12 15.29
CA GLU A 312 8.90 10.79 16.58
C GLU A 312 8.48 12.27 16.46
N LYS A 313 8.89 12.98 15.39
CA LYS A 313 8.41 14.35 15.13
C LYS A 313 6.92 14.39 14.82
N ILE A 314 6.43 13.39 14.07
CA ILE A 314 5.01 13.25 13.73
C ILE A 314 4.20 12.82 14.94
N ILE A 315 4.69 11.81 15.67
CA ILE A 315 4.02 11.27 16.85
C ILE A 315 3.83 12.32 17.94
N LYS A 316 4.79 13.23 18.15
CA LYS A 316 4.64 14.35 19.10
C LYS A 316 3.50 15.31 18.75
N ASN A 317 3.09 15.32 17.49
CA ASN A 317 2.04 16.19 16.96
C ASN A 317 0.76 15.43 16.60
N LEU A 318 0.71 14.10 16.75
CA LEU A 318 -0.55 13.37 16.81
C LEU A 318 -1.41 13.95 17.91
#